data_AF-G2T3T3-F1
#
_entry.id   AF-G2T3T3-F1
#
_cell.length_a   1.000
_cell.length_b   1.000
_cell.length_c   1.000
_cell.angle_alpha   90.00
_cell.angle_beta   90.00
_cell.angle_gamma   90.00
#
_symmetry.space_group_name_H-M   'P 1'
#
loop_
_entity.id
_entity.type
_entity.pdbx_description
1 polymer ?
#
loop_
_entity_poly.entity_id
_entity_poly.type
_entity_poly.pdbx_seq_one_letter_code
_entity_poly.pdbx_strand_id
1 'polypeptide(L)'
;MRTDKIRKYLILNIPYLFILWAFLKLGTAYRLAAGNDFAHKLIGLGQTIGPAFADFAPGLAPLDWLVGIVGAVGFRLLIYFKSKNAKKFRRDAEYGSARWGTEKDIKPFVDPRFENNVILTGTEFLTMNTRPKIPANARNLNCCIIGSSGSGKTRFWLTPQLLQAHSSYVVVDPKGGVLGQVGGFLQKRGYKIKVFNSIDFSKSMHYNPLAYIRNEADILKFVDALISNTKGEGKEGDPFWTKSETLLYCALIAYIIFEGPAEDRNMNTLVDMISGMEVKEDDEDFMNAVDYMFAGLEKRKPDCFAVKQYKKYKLASGDICSK
;
A
#
# COMPACT_ATOMS: atom_id res chain seq x y z
N MET A 1 -18.53 23.65 14.25
CA MET A 1 -18.64 22.17 14.12
C MET A 1 -20.01 21.61 14.53
N ARG A 2 -20.70 22.13 15.56
CA ARG A 2 -22.04 21.65 16.00
C ARG A 2 -23.20 22.28 15.20
N THR A 3 -23.07 23.55 14.81
CA THR A 3 -24.05 24.32 14.01
C THR A 3 -24.20 23.81 12.57
N ASP A 4 -23.12 23.38 11.93
CA ASP A 4 -23.15 22.87 10.55
C ASP A 4 -23.95 21.57 10.42
N LYS A 5 -23.88 20.71 11.45
CA LYS A 5 -24.62 19.45 11.49
C LYS A 5 -26.13 19.69 11.63
N ILE A 6 -26.53 20.63 12.47
CA ILE A 6 -27.94 20.98 12.69
C ILE A 6 -28.53 21.63 11.44
N ARG A 7 -27.82 22.59 10.85
CA ARG A 7 -28.26 23.23 9.59
C ARG A 7 -28.42 22.22 8.46
N LYS A 8 -27.46 21.30 8.30
CA LYS A 8 -27.54 20.24 7.30
C LYS A 8 -28.70 19.27 7.55
N TYR A 9 -28.98 18.95 8.80
CA TYR A 9 -30.12 18.10 9.18
C TYR A 9 -31.46 18.77 8.89
N LEU A 10 -31.62 20.04 9.23
CA LEU A 10 -32.86 20.79 8.97
C LEU A 10 -33.13 20.91 7.46
N ILE A 11 -32.14 21.36 6.69
CA ILE A 11 -32.28 21.53 5.23
C ILE A 11 -32.68 20.22 4.54
N LEU A 12 -32.13 19.08 5.00
CA LEU A 12 -32.43 17.78 4.40
C LEU A 12 -33.87 17.31 4.70
N ASN A 13 -34.49 17.78 5.78
CA ASN A 13 -35.83 17.35 6.19
C ASN A 13 -36.98 18.28 5.73
N ILE A 14 -36.68 19.52 5.32
CA ILE A 14 -37.68 20.49 4.83
C ILE A 14 -38.55 19.93 3.69
N PRO A 15 -38.02 19.24 2.66
CA PRO A 15 -38.86 18.68 1.59
C PRO A 15 -39.91 17.68 2.09
N TYR A 16 -39.60 16.91 3.13
CA TYR A 16 -40.55 15.96 3.71
C TYR A 16 -41.70 16.66 4.45
N LEU A 17 -41.48 17.87 4.98
CA LEU A 17 -42.55 18.69 5.57
C LEU A 17 -43.50 19.22 4.50
N PHE A 18 -43.00 19.59 3.33
CA PHE A 18 -43.86 19.97 2.19
C PHE A 18 -44.69 18.79 1.68
N ILE A 19 -44.11 17.58 1.66
CA ILE A 19 -44.81 16.37 1.26
C ILE A 19 -45.85 15.98 2.30
N LEU A 20 -45.51 16.05 3.59
CA LEU A 20 -46.46 15.88 4.69
C LEU A 20 -47.65 16.83 4.52
N TRP A 21 -47.40 18.11 4.26
CA TRP A 21 -48.44 19.11 4.02
C TRP A 21 -49.29 18.78 2.79
N ALA A 22 -48.68 18.39 1.66
CA ALA A 22 -49.41 18.06 0.44
C ALA A 22 -50.34 16.85 0.63
N PHE A 23 -49.86 15.78 1.28
CA PHE A 23 -50.70 14.61 1.59
C PHE A 23 -51.77 14.93 2.64
N LEU A 24 -51.50 15.82 3.59
CA LEU A 24 -52.49 16.32 4.54
C LEU A 24 -53.64 17.05 3.81
N LYS A 25 -53.31 17.90 2.83
CA LYS A 25 -54.32 18.59 1.99
C LYS A 25 -55.12 17.65 1.10
N LEU A 26 -54.51 16.56 0.62
CA LEU A 26 -55.25 15.49 -0.07
C LEU A 26 -56.24 14.78 0.88
N GLY A 27 -55.86 14.59 2.15
CA GLY A 27 -56.79 14.13 3.20
C GLY A 27 -57.96 15.09 3.41
N THR A 28 -57.68 16.40 3.46
CA THR A 28 -58.72 17.44 3.55
C THR A 28 -59.65 17.43 2.34
N ALA A 29 -59.12 17.31 1.12
CA ALA A 29 -59.91 17.20 -0.11
C ALA A 29 -60.81 15.95 -0.10
N TYR A 30 -60.27 14.81 0.33
CA TYR A 30 -61.03 13.56 0.47
C TYR A 30 -62.18 13.68 1.49
N ARG A 31 -61.98 14.44 2.57
CA ARG A 31 -63.04 14.72 3.54
C ARG A 31 -64.15 15.61 2.96
N LEU A 32 -63.79 16.61 2.14
CA LEU A 32 -64.72 17.58 1.54
C LEU A 32 -65.47 17.02 0.32
N ALA A 33 -64.99 15.93 -0.28
CA ALA A 33 -65.62 15.29 -1.43
C ALA A 33 -66.99 14.67 -1.08
N ALA A 34 -67.98 14.90 -1.94
CA ALA A 34 -69.34 14.38 -1.77
C ALA A 34 -69.42 12.88 -2.09
N GLY A 35 -70.20 12.13 -1.29
CA GLY A 35 -70.45 10.69 -1.46
C GLY A 35 -70.28 9.89 -0.17
N ASN A 36 -71.05 8.82 0.01
CA ASN A 36 -70.94 7.93 1.18
C ASN A 36 -69.94 6.78 0.97
N ASP A 37 -69.68 6.38 -0.28
CA ASP A 37 -68.76 5.30 -0.61
C ASP A 37 -67.40 5.81 -1.10
N PHE A 38 -66.36 4.99 -0.89
CA PHE A 38 -64.97 5.30 -1.23
C PHE A 38 -64.79 5.70 -2.69
N ALA A 39 -65.43 4.99 -3.62
CA ALA A 39 -65.34 5.25 -5.05
C ALA A 39 -65.97 6.60 -5.45
N HIS A 40 -67.12 6.94 -4.86
CA HIS A 40 -67.79 8.21 -5.13
C HIS A 40 -67.01 9.41 -4.58
N LYS A 41 -66.42 9.28 -3.37
CA LYS A 41 -65.52 10.31 -2.82
C LYS A 41 -64.25 10.51 -3.66
N LEU A 42 -63.73 9.46 -4.28
CA LEU A 42 -62.53 9.54 -5.11
C LEU A 42 -62.81 10.30 -6.42
N ILE A 43 -64.01 10.14 -7.00
CA ILE A 43 -64.45 10.91 -8.18
C ILE A 43 -64.66 12.39 -7.83
N GLY A 44 -65.25 12.69 -6.66
CA GLY A 44 -65.44 14.06 -6.16
C GLY A 44 -64.15 14.77 -5.70
N LEU A 45 -63.04 14.04 -5.59
CA LEU A 45 -61.75 14.58 -5.15
C LEU A 45 -61.18 15.59 -6.15
N GLY A 46 -61.38 15.35 -7.46
CA GLY A 46 -60.95 16.27 -8.52
C GLY A 46 -61.54 17.68 -8.40
N GLN A 47 -62.76 17.80 -7.89
CA GLN A 47 -63.46 19.08 -7.72
C GLN A 47 -63.13 19.77 -6.39
N THR A 48 -62.63 19.03 -5.40
CA THR A 48 -62.37 19.50 -4.03
C THR A 48 -60.89 19.73 -3.72
N ILE A 49 -59.97 19.32 -4.61
CA ILE A 49 -58.55 19.65 -4.53
C ILE A 49 -58.33 21.17 -4.53
N GLY A 50 -58.92 21.91 -5.48
CA GLY A 50 -58.73 23.36 -5.57
C GLY A 50 -59.08 24.09 -4.25
N PRO A 51 -60.27 23.89 -3.69
CA PRO A 51 -60.67 24.43 -2.40
C PRO A 51 -59.80 23.95 -1.22
N ALA A 52 -59.37 22.69 -1.19
CA ALA A 52 -58.55 22.17 -0.09
C ALA A 52 -57.14 22.79 -0.04
N PHE A 53 -56.60 23.17 -1.20
CA PHE A 53 -55.29 23.83 -1.33
C PHE A 53 -55.37 25.37 -1.30
N ALA A 54 -56.57 25.96 -1.25
CA ALA A 54 -56.76 27.42 -1.21
C ALA A 54 -56.33 28.04 0.14
N ASP A 55 -56.41 27.28 1.23
CA ASP A 55 -55.87 27.67 2.53
C ASP A 55 -54.52 26.98 2.76
N PHE A 56 -53.53 27.71 3.26
CA PHE A 56 -52.22 27.16 3.59
C PHE A 56 -52.22 26.43 4.96
N ALA A 57 -53.12 26.81 5.87
CA ALA A 57 -53.14 26.26 7.22
C ALA A 57 -53.56 24.76 7.26
N PRO A 58 -52.88 23.91 8.06
CA PRO A 58 -53.31 22.54 8.25
C PRO A 58 -54.56 22.50 9.14
N GLY A 59 -55.58 21.73 8.74
CA GLY A 59 -56.74 21.47 9.58
C GLY A 59 -56.37 20.60 10.79
N LEU A 60 -57.19 20.62 11.84
CA LEU A 60 -56.98 19.83 13.08
C LEU A 60 -57.60 18.42 13.02
N ALA A 61 -58.09 17.98 11.87
CA ALA A 61 -58.79 16.71 11.76
C ALA A 61 -57.82 15.52 11.83
N PRO A 62 -58.07 14.52 12.69
CA PRO A 62 -57.16 13.38 12.86
C PRO A 62 -56.90 12.57 11.57
N LEU A 63 -57.90 12.45 10.70
CA LEU A 63 -57.80 11.69 9.44
C LEU A 63 -56.83 12.35 8.44
N ASP A 64 -56.85 13.68 8.34
CA ASP A 64 -55.95 14.43 7.44
C ASP A 64 -54.49 14.26 7.86
N TRP A 65 -54.23 14.32 9.16
CA TRP A 65 -52.90 14.10 9.73
C TRP A 65 -52.41 12.65 9.53
N LEU A 66 -53.31 11.67 9.65
CA LEU A 66 -52.98 10.27 9.35
C LEU A 66 -52.58 10.08 7.89
N VAL A 67 -53.36 10.63 6.94
CA VAL A 67 -53.04 10.58 5.51
C VAL A 67 -51.73 11.30 5.21
N GLY A 68 -51.50 12.47 5.82
CA GLY A 68 -50.24 13.20 5.74
C GLY A 68 -49.04 12.38 6.18
N ILE A 69 -49.10 11.79 7.39
CA ILE A 69 -48.00 11.02 7.98
C ILE A 69 -47.71 9.76 7.16
N VAL A 70 -48.75 9.00 6.78
CA VAL A 70 -48.60 7.80 5.95
C VAL A 70 -47.99 8.15 4.59
N GLY A 71 -48.45 9.23 3.96
CA GLY A 71 -47.88 9.72 2.70
C GLY A 71 -46.42 10.13 2.81
N ALA A 72 -46.06 10.90 3.85
CA ALA A 72 -44.68 11.32 4.09
C ALA A 72 -43.74 10.14 4.40
N VAL A 73 -44.19 9.17 5.20
CA VAL A 73 -43.44 7.95 5.52
C VAL A 73 -43.26 7.08 4.28
N GLY A 74 -44.34 6.84 3.51
CA GLY A 74 -44.30 6.08 2.26
C GLY A 74 -43.34 6.70 1.24
N PHE A 75 -43.39 8.02 1.07
CA PHE A 75 -42.47 8.74 0.18
C PHE A 75 -41.02 8.68 0.66
N ARG A 76 -40.80 8.78 1.98
CA ARG A 76 -39.45 8.63 2.57
C ARG A 76 -38.89 7.23 2.36
N LEU A 77 -39.71 6.18 2.47
CA LEU A 77 -39.33 4.80 2.17
C LEU A 77 -38.99 4.63 0.68
N LEU A 78 -39.79 5.20 -0.22
CA LEU A 78 -39.51 5.18 -1.66
C LEU A 78 -38.14 5.81 -1.99
N ILE A 79 -37.86 7.00 -1.45
CA ILE A 79 -36.55 7.65 -1.61
C ILE A 79 -35.44 6.79 -1.01
N TYR A 80 -35.65 6.20 0.16
CA TYR A 80 -34.67 5.35 0.82
C TYR A 80 -34.30 4.13 -0.04
N PHE A 81 -35.30 3.40 -0.56
CA PHE A 81 -35.08 2.26 -1.46
C PHE A 81 -34.39 2.68 -2.76
N LYS A 82 -34.83 3.78 -3.37
CA LYS A 82 -34.21 4.31 -4.60
C LYS A 82 -32.77 4.77 -4.37
N SER A 83 -32.48 5.38 -3.22
CA SER A 83 -31.14 5.83 -2.85
C SER A 83 -30.19 4.69 -2.51
N LYS A 84 -30.69 3.60 -1.91
CA LYS A 84 -29.89 2.40 -1.59
C LYS A 84 -29.56 1.58 -2.83
N ASN A 85 -30.49 1.54 -3.79
CA ASN A 85 -30.32 0.81 -5.06
C ASN A 85 -29.76 1.69 -6.20
N ALA A 86 -29.47 2.96 -5.92
CA ALA A 86 -28.85 3.85 -6.89
C ALA A 86 -27.43 3.36 -7.21
N LYS A 87 -27.23 2.88 -8.43
CA LYS A 87 -25.90 2.61 -8.98
C LYS A 87 -25.09 3.91 -8.95
N LYS A 88 -23.90 3.86 -8.35
CA LYS A 88 -22.99 5.01 -8.24
C LYS A 88 -22.27 5.24 -9.57
N PHE A 89 -22.89 5.97 -10.48
CA PHE A 89 -22.26 6.42 -11.72
C PHE A 89 -21.68 7.82 -11.55
N ARG A 90 -20.49 8.06 -12.11
CA ARG A 90 -19.94 9.40 -12.30
C ARG A 90 -20.40 9.93 -13.65
N ARG A 91 -21.63 10.45 -13.68
CA ARG A 91 -22.21 11.07 -14.88
C ARG A 91 -21.35 12.26 -15.31
N ASP A 92 -21.16 12.41 -16.61
CA ASP A 92 -20.44 13.53 -17.25
C ASP A 92 -18.93 13.62 -16.91
N ALA A 93 -18.32 12.51 -16.48
CA ALA A 93 -16.90 12.41 -16.15
C ALA A 93 -16.17 11.33 -16.97
N GLU A 94 -16.48 11.26 -18.27
CA GLU A 94 -16.01 10.21 -19.19
C GLU A 94 -14.50 10.29 -19.47
N TYR A 95 -13.92 11.49 -19.43
CA TYR A 95 -12.49 11.75 -19.71
C TYR A 95 -11.65 12.01 -18.45
N GLY A 96 -12.14 11.56 -17.29
CA GLY A 96 -11.50 11.81 -16.00
C GLY A 96 -12.04 13.05 -15.29
N SER A 97 -11.96 13.05 -13.96
CA SER A 97 -12.47 14.11 -13.08
C SER A 97 -11.37 14.67 -12.16
N ALA A 98 -10.12 14.52 -12.59
CA ALA A 98 -8.97 15.01 -11.84
C ALA A 98 -9.03 16.54 -11.78
N ARG A 99 -8.81 17.08 -10.59
CA ARG A 99 -8.68 18.51 -10.34
C ARG A 99 -7.57 18.75 -9.34
N TRP A 100 -7.09 19.99 -9.26
CA TRP A 100 -6.22 20.42 -8.18
C TRP A 100 -6.93 20.22 -6.83
N GLY A 101 -6.24 19.53 -5.93
CA GLY A 101 -6.67 19.36 -4.55
C GLY A 101 -6.56 20.67 -3.79
N THR A 102 -7.36 20.79 -2.75
CA THR A 102 -7.32 21.90 -1.78
C THR A 102 -7.01 21.35 -0.40
N GLU A 103 -6.66 22.23 0.54
CA GLU A 103 -6.43 21.87 1.96
C GLU A 103 -7.62 21.10 2.56
N LYS A 104 -8.85 21.41 2.13
CA LYS A 104 -10.06 20.72 2.60
C LYS A 104 -10.12 19.26 2.15
N ASP A 105 -9.55 18.95 0.99
CA ASP A 105 -9.55 17.61 0.42
C ASP A 105 -8.57 16.68 1.14
N ILE A 106 -7.41 17.21 1.58
CA ILE A 106 -6.38 16.42 2.28
C ILE A 106 -6.70 16.22 3.76
N LYS A 107 -7.39 17.18 4.39
CA LYS A 107 -7.67 17.23 5.85
C LYS A 107 -8.14 15.91 6.48
N PRO A 108 -9.01 15.08 5.85
CA PRO A 108 -9.43 13.80 6.42
C PRO A 108 -8.31 12.76 6.55
N PHE A 109 -7.19 12.97 5.85
CA PHE A 109 -6.01 12.10 5.82
C PHE A 109 -4.86 12.65 6.65
N VAL A 110 -5.04 13.74 7.39
CA VAL A 110 -4.01 14.36 8.23
C VAL A 110 -4.17 13.91 9.69
N ASP A 111 -3.08 13.49 10.33
CA ASP A 111 -3.04 13.24 11.77
C ASP A 111 -2.97 14.58 12.55
N PRO A 112 -3.72 14.73 13.65
CA PRO A 112 -3.67 15.95 14.46
C PRO A 112 -2.28 16.31 15.00
N ARG A 113 -1.40 15.32 15.22
CA ARG A 113 -0.01 15.57 15.63
C ARG A 113 0.85 15.67 14.40
N PHE A 114 1.49 16.82 14.21
CA PHE A 114 2.33 17.09 13.03
C PHE A 114 3.36 15.99 12.76
N GLU A 115 4.09 15.56 13.80
CA GLU A 115 5.15 14.53 13.73
C GLU A 115 4.67 13.16 13.23
N ASN A 116 3.36 12.90 13.29
CA ASN A 116 2.75 11.66 12.79
C ASN A 116 2.36 11.75 11.30
N ASN A 117 2.85 12.76 10.58
CA ASN A 117 2.54 12.95 9.17
C ASN A 117 3.79 12.92 8.27
N VAL A 118 3.60 12.39 7.07
CA VAL A 118 4.46 12.66 5.92
C VAL A 118 4.16 14.07 5.42
N ILE A 119 5.19 14.91 5.30
CA ILE A 119 5.06 16.26 4.75
C ILE A 119 5.05 16.12 3.23
N LEU A 120 3.94 16.52 2.59
CA LEU A 120 3.83 16.52 1.13
C LEU A 120 4.19 17.90 0.55
N THR A 121 3.61 18.94 1.13
CA THR A 121 3.82 20.35 0.78
C THR A 121 3.78 21.19 2.06
N GLY A 122 3.70 22.53 1.94
CA GLY A 122 3.46 23.40 3.09
C GLY A 122 2.07 23.25 3.72
N THR A 123 1.07 22.76 2.98
CA THR A 123 -0.33 22.67 3.40
C THR A 123 -0.87 21.25 3.41
N GLU A 124 -0.32 20.37 2.57
CA GLU A 124 -0.75 18.98 2.45
C GLU A 124 0.16 18.05 3.26
N PHE A 125 -0.47 17.23 4.11
CA PHE A 125 0.16 16.25 4.97
C PHE A 125 -0.56 14.91 4.84
N LEU A 126 0.15 13.81 5.07
CA LEU A 126 -0.44 12.48 5.06
C LEU A 126 -0.12 11.73 6.34
N THR A 127 -1.16 11.28 7.04
CA THR A 127 -1.04 10.48 8.26
C THR A 127 -0.22 9.22 8.01
N MET A 128 0.78 8.97 8.86
CA MET A 128 1.52 7.72 8.86
C MET A 128 0.77 6.59 9.56
N ASN A 129 -0.34 6.89 10.24
CA ASN A 129 -1.22 5.87 10.79
C ASN A 129 -1.86 5.05 9.67
N THR A 130 -1.44 3.78 9.56
CA THR A 130 -1.98 2.82 8.58
C THR A 130 -3.40 2.34 8.91
N ARG A 131 -3.89 2.64 10.12
CA ARG A 131 -5.22 2.27 10.62
C ARG A 131 -5.96 3.50 11.18
N PRO A 132 -6.33 4.46 10.32
CA PRO A 132 -7.12 5.62 10.76
C PRO A 132 -8.52 5.18 11.23
N LYS A 133 -9.16 6.01 12.07
CA LYS A 133 -10.53 5.77 12.58
C LYS A 133 -11.56 5.49 11.48
N ILE A 134 -11.35 6.07 10.31
CA ILE A 134 -12.14 5.83 9.10
C ILE A 134 -11.25 5.04 8.15
N PRO A 135 -11.42 3.72 7.99
CA PRO A 135 -10.54 2.89 7.16
C PRO A 135 -10.43 3.35 5.70
N ALA A 136 -11.48 3.98 5.16
CA ALA A 136 -11.46 4.57 3.81
C ALA A 136 -10.42 5.70 3.64
N ASN A 137 -9.91 6.24 4.74
CA ASN A 137 -8.88 7.27 4.76
C ASN A 137 -7.45 6.70 4.84
N ALA A 138 -7.28 5.38 4.92
CA ALA A 138 -5.95 4.78 4.80
C ALA A 138 -5.39 5.05 3.39
N ARG A 139 -4.13 5.43 3.32
CA ARG A 139 -3.43 5.72 2.06
C ARG A 139 -2.09 5.02 2.03
N ASN A 140 -1.61 4.75 0.81
CA ASN A 140 -0.25 4.29 0.59
C ASN A 140 0.72 5.41 0.98
N LEU A 141 1.77 5.07 1.72
CA LEU A 141 2.77 6.01 2.23
C LEU A 141 4.01 6.09 1.32
N ASN A 142 4.08 5.28 0.27
CA ASN A 142 5.13 5.37 -0.73
C ASN A 142 4.97 6.67 -1.54
N CYS A 143 6.02 7.46 -1.62
CA CYS A 143 6.05 8.71 -2.40
C CYS A 143 7.08 8.62 -3.52
N CYS A 144 6.64 8.93 -4.75
CA CYS A 144 7.52 9.08 -5.91
C CYS A 144 7.73 10.57 -6.19
N ILE A 145 8.98 11.03 -6.08
CA ILE A 145 9.34 12.44 -6.26
C ILE A 145 10.08 12.60 -7.58
N ILE A 146 9.41 13.21 -8.55
CA ILE A 146 9.95 13.44 -9.90
C ILE A 146 10.42 14.88 -10.01
N GLY A 147 11.64 15.06 -10.51
CA GLY A 147 12.19 16.40 -10.77
C GLY A 147 13.56 16.33 -11.42
N SER A 148 13.93 17.36 -12.18
CA SER A 148 15.24 17.49 -12.83
C SER A 148 16.38 17.57 -11.81
N SER A 149 17.63 17.47 -12.28
CA SER A 149 18.79 17.81 -11.44
C SER A 149 18.68 19.27 -10.97
N GLY A 150 19.06 19.56 -9.72
CA GLY A 150 18.97 20.92 -9.16
C GLY A 150 17.58 21.37 -8.67
N SER A 151 16.51 20.63 -8.97
CA SER A 151 15.13 20.96 -8.53
C SER A 151 14.91 20.93 -7.00
N GLY A 152 15.91 20.52 -6.22
CA GLY A 152 15.86 20.56 -4.77
C GLY A 152 15.14 19.38 -4.11
N LYS A 153 14.96 18.23 -4.79
CA LYS A 153 14.38 16.99 -4.22
C LYS A 153 14.90 16.66 -2.81
N THR A 154 16.22 16.70 -2.62
CA THR A 154 16.84 16.43 -1.31
C THR A 154 16.48 17.49 -0.27
N ARG A 155 16.52 18.77 -0.65
CA ARG A 155 16.32 19.90 0.27
C ARG A 155 14.84 20.08 0.66
N PHE A 156 13.93 19.99 -0.30
CA PHE A 156 12.52 20.32 -0.10
C PHE A 156 11.69 19.11 0.34
N TRP A 157 12.10 17.89 -0.01
CA TRP A 157 11.37 16.68 0.37
C TRP A 157 12.10 15.87 1.44
N LEU A 158 13.28 15.32 1.10
CA LEU A 158 13.95 14.35 1.97
C LEU A 158 14.40 14.96 3.31
N THR A 159 14.97 16.16 3.27
CA THR A 159 15.54 16.82 4.47
C THR A 159 14.46 17.11 5.52
N PRO A 160 13.30 17.73 5.20
CA PRO A 160 12.20 17.86 6.15
C PRO A 160 11.76 16.53 6.76
N GLN A 161 11.68 15.46 5.96
CA GLN A 161 11.29 14.14 6.44
C GLN A 161 12.27 13.57 7.48
N LEU A 162 13.59 13.75 7.28
CA LEU A 162 14.62 13.34 8.23
C LEU A 162 14.63 14.21 9.49
N LEU A 163 14.40 15.52 9.34
CA LEU A 163 14.35 16.46 10.46
C LEU A 163 13.14 16.27 11.38
N GLN A 164 12.12 15.52 10.94
CA GLN A 164 11.05 15.08 11.83
C GLN A 164 11.54 14.13 12.93
N ALA A 165 12.63 13.38 12.70
CA ALA A 165 13.25 12.46 13.68
C ALA A 165 12.25 11.55 14.41
N HIS A 166 11.26 11.02 13.68
CA HIS A 166 10.13 10.28 14.25
C HIS A 166 10.24 8.76 14.03
N SER A 167 11.04 8.29 13.07
CA SER A 167 11.16 6.88 12.67
C SER A 167 12.61 6.44 12.50
N SER A 168 12.85 5.14 12.39
CA SER A 168 14.12 4.62 11.87
C SER A 168 14.26 4.93 10.37
N TYR A 169 15.44 5.38 9.95
CA TYR A 169 15.69 5.77 8.55
C TYR A 169 16.76 4.87 7.93
N VAL A 170 16.49 4.44 6.69
CA VAL A 170 17.50 3.90 5.77
C VAL A 170 17.58 4.86 4.60
N VAL A 171 18.76 5.46 4.39
CA VAL A 171 18.96 6.52 3.39
C VAL A 171 20.05 6.09 2.43
N VAL A 172 19.70 6.02 1.15
CA VAL A 172 20.67 5.86 0.07
C VAL A 172 21.13 7.26 -0.35
N ASP A 173 22.37 7.60 -0.07
CA ASP A 173 22.95 8.93 -0.31
C ASP A 173 24.08 8.86 -1.36
N PRO A 174 23.76 8.80 -2.66
CA PRO A 174 24.75 8.63 -3.71
C PRO A 174 25.72 9.81 -3.82
N LYS A 175 25.38 10.98 -3.26
CA LYS A 175 26.23 12.18 -3.26
C LYS A 175 26.99 12.40 -1.95
N GLY A 176 26.71 11.61 -0.91
CA GLY A 176 27.31 11.74 0.42
C GLY A 176 26.98 13.04 1.18
N GLY A 177 26.01 13.83 0.71
CA GLY A 177 25.70 15.14 1.28
C GLY A 177 24.70 15.11 2.42
N VAL A 178 23.80 14.12 2.46
CA VAL A 178 22.68 14.05 3.40
C VAL A 178 23.18 13.83 4.82
N LEU A 179 24.13 12.91 5.00
CA LEU A 179 24.69 12.64 6.34
C LEU A 179 25.33 13.89 6.94
N GLY A 180 26.09 14.66 6.15
CA GLY A 180 26.68 15.93 6.61
C GLY A 180 25.64 17.00 6.97
N GLN A 181 24.50 17.03 6.26
CA GLN A 181 23.44 18.01 6.48
C GLN A 181 22.61 17.74 7.75
N VAL A 182 22.22 16.49 8.00
CA VAL A 182 21.28 16.15 9.08
C VAL A 182 21.82 15.20 10.14
N GLY A 183 22.99 14.58 9.93
CA GLY A 183 23.54 13.58 10.84
C GLY A 183 23.75 14.10 12.26
N GLY A 184 24.31 15.31 12.39
CA GLY A 184 24.50 15.93 13.71
C GLY A 184 23.18 16.20 14.45
N PHE A 185 22.12 16.55 13.73
CA PHE A 185 20.78 16.71 14.31
C PHE A 185 20.23 15.36 14.78
N LEU A 186 20.31 14.32 13.95
CA LEU A 186 19.84 12.98 14.29
C LEU A 186 20.58 12.40 15.51
N GLN A 187 21.91 12.57 15.58
CA GLN A 187 22.69 12.17 16.76
C GLN A 187 22.20 12.87 18.04
N LYS A 188 21.94 14.18 17.99
CA LYS A 188 21.39 14.93 19.13
C LYS A 188 19.98 14.46 19.52
N ARG A 189 19.22 13.89 18.58
CA ARG A 189 17.92 13.24 18.82
C ARG A 189 18.04 11.79 19.31
N GLY A 190 19.26 11.31 19.59
CA GLY A 190 19.50 9.97 20.14
C GLY A 190 19.62 8.85 19.11
N TYR A 191 19.72 9.17 17.81
CA TYR A 191 19.87 8.16 16.78
C TYR A 191 21.25 7.51 16.81
N LYS A 192 21.27 6.18 16.69
CA LYS A 192 22.49 5.41 16.39
C LYS A 192 22.69 5.42 14.87
N ILE A 193 23.58 6.29 14.40
CA ILE A 193 23.90 6.37 12.98
C ILE A 193 24.87 5.24 12.61
N LYS A 194 24.54 4.51 11.56
CA LYS A 194 25.39 3.50 10.93
C LYS A 194 25.61 3.89 9.47
N VAL A 195 26.84 3.82 9.00
CA VAL A 195 27.23 4.26 7.65
C VAL A 195 27.84 3.09 6.91
N PHE A 196 27.28 2.74 5.76
CA PHE A 196 27.87 1.80 4.82
C PHE A 196 28.29 2.60 3.59
N ASN A 197 29.59 2.72 3.36
CA ASN A 197 30.18 3.50 2.29
C ASN A 197 30.88 2.56 1.30
N SER A 198 30.29 2.42 0.12
CA SER A 198 30.80 1.56 -0.96
C SER A 198 31.85 2.24 -1.85
N ILE A 199 32.23 3.49 -1.56
CA ILE A 199 33.24 4.25 -2.31
C ILE A 199 34.54 4.32 -1.51
N ASP A 200 34.47 4.76 -0.25
CA ASP A 200 35.61 4.89 0.65
C ASP A 200 35.40 3.99 1.86
N PHE A 201 35.95 2.78 1.78
CA PHE A 201 35.80 1.76 2.82
C PHE A 201 36.45 2.17 4.15
N SER A 202 37.44 3.08 4.15
CA SER A 202 38.04 3.59 5.41
C SER A 202 37.05 4.39 6.25
N LYS A 203 35.99 4.91 5.62
CA LYS A 203 34.88 5.65 6.25
C LYS A 203 33.60 4.83 6.31
N SER A 204 33.66 3.53 6.02
CA SER A 204 32.53 2.63 6.10
C SER A 204 32.56 1.85 7.42
N MET A 205 31.38 1.52 7.92
CA MET A 205 31.24 0.40 8.83
C MET A 205 31.30 -0.90 8.03
N HIS A 206 31.75 -1.98 8.66
CA HIS A 206 31.77 -3.30 8.05
C HIS A 206 30.36 -3.90 8.00
N TYR A 207 30.06 -4.58 6.90
CA TYR A 207 28.83 -5.32 6.70
C TYR A 207 29.16 -6.70 6.14
N ASN A 208 28.68 -7.74 6.80
CA ASN A 208 28.76 -9.10 6.33
C ASN A 208 27.33 -9.65 6.16
N PRO A 209 26.83 -9.84 4.92
CA PRO A 209 25.48 -10.32 4.70
C PRO A 209 25.28 -11.77 5.19
N LEU A 210 26.34 -12.58 5.16
CA LEU A 210 26.29 -13.98 5.58
C LEU A 210 26.00 -14.14 7.08
N ALA A 211 26.33 -13.12 7.90
CA ALA A 211 26.03 -13.12 9.33
C ALA A 211 24.52 -13.10 9.65
N TYR A 212 23.66 -12.78 8.67
CA TYR A 212 22.21 -12.71 8.83
C TYR A 212 21.47 -13.96 8.33
N ILE A 213 22.18 -14.90 7.71
CA ILE A 213 21.61 -16.15 7.20
C ILE A 213 21.47 -17.15 8.33
N ARG A 214 20.26 -17.66 8.57
CA ARG A 214 19.99 -18.61 9.66
C ARG A 214 19.51 -19.98 9.17
N ASN A 215 18.96 -20.05 7.98
CA ASN A 215 18.32 -21.24 7.42
C ASN A 215 18.41 -21.24 5.90
N GLU A 216 18.00 -22.34 5.28
CA GLU A 216 18.02 -22.55 3.83
C GLU A 216 17.17 -21.54 3.06
N ALA A 217 16.05 -21.07 3.63
CA ALA A 217 15.21 -20.06 2.98
C ALA A 217 15.90 -18.69 2.94
N ASP A 218 16.72 -18.35 3.93
CA ASP A 218 17.53 -17.13 3.91
C ASP A 218 18.64 -17.20 2.85
N ILE A 219 19.23 -18.39 2.63
CA ILE A 219 20.20 -18.62 1.55
C ILE A 219 19.55 -18.34 0.19
N LEU A 220 18.38 -18.94 -0.07
CA LEU A 220 17.66 -18.75 -1.33
C LEU A 220 17.34 -17.26 -1.57
N LYS A 221 16.86 -16.55 -0.55
CA LYS A 221 16.59 -15.10 -0.66
C LYS A 221 17.85 -14.29 -0.93
N PHE A 222 18.95 -14.62 -0.27
CA PHE A 222 20.22 -13.91 -0.46
C PHE A 222 20.79 -14.16 -1.86
N VAL A 223 20.78 -15.41 -2.33
CA VAL A 223 21.24 -15.79 -3.67
C VAL A 223 20.40 -15.11 -4.75
N ASP A 224 19.08 -15.12 -4.62
CA ASP A 224 18.18 -14.42 -5.54
C ASP A 224 18.49 -12.92 -5.58
N ALA A 225 18.63 -12.27 -4.41
CA ALA A 225 19.00 -10.87 -4.31
C ALA A 225 20.39 -10.59 -4.92
N LEU A 226 21.38 -11.47 -4.72
CA LEU A 226 22.71 -11.30 -5.29
C LEU A 226 22.65 -11.34 -6.82
N ILE A 227 22.08 -12.42 -7.37
CA ILE A 227 21.98 -12.62 -8.81
C ILE A 227 21.12 -11.52 -9.47
N SER A 228 20.00 -11.12 -8.86
CA SER A 228 19.13 -10.08 -9.42
C SER A 228 19.83 -8.71 -9.52
N ASN A 229 20.78 -8.42 -8.63
CA ASN A 229 21.50 -7.15 -8.59
C ASN A 229 22.85 -7.18 -9.35
N THR A 230 23.33 -8.34 -9.78
CA THR A 230 24.52 -8.49 -10.64
C THR A 230 24.19 -8.72 -12.10
N LYS A 231 22.92 -8.98 -12.43
CA LYS A 231 22.43 -8.94 -13.81
C LYS A 231 22.65 -7.54 -14.39
N GLY A 232 23.52 -7.44 -15.41
CA GLY A 232 23.72 -6.20 -16.15
C GLY A 232 22.46 -5.75 -16.90
N GLU A 233 22.47 -4.51 -17.38
CA GLU A 233 21.40 -3.98 -18.25
C GLU A 233 21.47 -4.64 -19.63
N GLY A 234 20.81 -5.81 -19.78
CA GLY A 234 20.81 -6.60 -21.01
C GLY A 234 19.59 -7.51 -21.12
N LYS A 235 19.40 -8.13 -22.30
CA LYS A 235 18.37 -9.17 -22.47
C LYS A 235 18.63 -10.30 -21.49
N GLU A 236 17.56 -10.90 -20.94
CA GLU A 236 17.67 -12.10 -20.11
C GLU A 236 18.52 -13.15 -20.86
N GLY A 237 19.66 -13.51 -20.26
CA GLY A 237 20.46 -14.63 -20.72
C GLY A 237 19.70 -15.95 -20.57
N ASP A 238 20.28 -17.04 -21.07
CA ASP A 238 19.65 -18.36 -20.97
C ASP A 238 19.29 -18.69 -19.50
N PRO A 239 18.02 -19.02 -19.20
CA PRO A 239 17.59 -19.45 -17.87
C PRO A 239 18.43 -20.60 -17.30
N PHE A 240 19.07 -21.40 -18.15
CA PHE A 240 20.03 -22.42 -17.75
C PHE A 240 21.16 -21.82 -16.90
N TRP A 241 21.85 -20.78 -17.39
CA TRP A 241 23.00 -20.20 -16.68
C TRP A 241 22.61 -19.61 -15.33
N THR A 242 21.45 -18.95 -15.28
CA THR A 242 20.90 -18.41 -14.02
C THR A 242 20.57 -19.53 -13.02
N LYS A 243 20.01 -20.65 -13.49
CA LYS A 243 19.73 -21.81 -12.61
C LYS A 243 21.00 -22.46 -12.10
N SER A 244 22.00 -22.64 -12.96
CA SER A 244 23.30 -23.22 -12.58
C SER A 244 24.03 -22.33 -11.57
N GLU A 245 24.05 -21.01 -11.78
CA GLU A 245 24.60 -20.03 -10.82
C GLU A 245 23.85 -20.09 -9.48
N THR A 246 22.52 -20.18 -9.51
CA THR A 246 21.69 -20.30 -8.30
C THR A 246 22.04 -21.56 -7.51
N LEU A 247 22.14 -22.72 -8.18
CA LEU A 247 22.49 -23.99 -7.54
C LEU A 247 23.88 -23.92 -6.91
N LEU A 248 24.85 -23.35 -7.64
CA LEU A 248 26.21 -23.20 -7.15
C LEU A 248 26.28 -22.30 -5.92
N TYR A 249 25.76 -21.07 -5.98
CA TYR A 249 25.81 -20.16 -4.83
C TYR A 249 25.05 -20.72 -3.63
N CYS A 250 23.91 -21.38 -3.85
CA CYS A 250 23.19 -22.04 -2.75
C CYS A 250 24.04 -23.14 -2.09
N ALA A 251 24.76 -23.94 -2.88
CA ALA A 251 25.64 -24.98 -2.36
C ALA A 251 26.80 -24.40 -1.55
N LEU A 252 27.55 -23.45 -2.14
CA LEU A 252 28.74 -22.86 -1.52
C LEU A 252 28.38 -22.10 -0.23
N ILE A 253 27.34 -21.25 -0.27
CA ILE A 253 26.92 -20.48 0.91
C ILE A 253 26.41 -21.41 2.01
N ALA A 254 25.67 -22.47 1.66
CA ALA A 254 25.24 -23.45 2.65
C ALA A 254 26.42 -24.17 3.31
N TYR A 255 27.46 -24.52 2.53
CA TYR A 255 28.69 -25.08 3.07
C TYR A 255 29.34 -24.10 4.06
N ILE A 256 29.56 -22.85 3.64
CA ILE A 256 30.20 -21.81 4.45
C ILE A 256 29.44 -21.61 5.78
N ILE A 257 28.12 -21.47 5.73
CA ILE A 257 27.30 -21.15 6.91
C ILE A 257 27.15 -22.34 7.86
N PHE A 258 26.88 -23.54 7.34
CA PHE A 258 26.50 -24.70 8.18
C PHE A 258 27.66 -25.63 8.53
N GLU A 259 28.73 -25.64 7.74
CA GLU A 259 29.88 -26.52 7.93
C GLU A 259 31.19 -25.76 8.18
N GLY A 260 31.31 -24.53 7.65
CA GLY A 260 32.47 -23.67 7.85
C GLY A 260 32.60 -23.11 9.27
N PRO A 261 33.84 -22.85 9.73
CA PRO A 261 34.09 -22.20 11.02
C PRO A 261 33.60 -20.75 10.99
N ALA A 262 33.39 -20.14 12.16
CA ALA A 262 32.69 -18.86 12.26
C ALA A 262 33.43 -17.71 11.57
N GLU A 263 34.75 -17.75 11.59
CA GLU A 263 35.67 -16.80 10.95
C GLU A 263 35.55 -16.78 9.42
N ASP A 264 35.25 -17.93 8.81
CA ASP A 264 35.14 -18.09 7.35
C ASP A 264 33.72 -17.81 6.83
N ARG A 265 32.78 -17.40 7.70
CA ARG A 265 31.40 -17.09 7.30
C ARG A 265 31.27 -15.71 6.68
N ASN A 266 32.01 -15.44 5.62
CA ASN A 266 32.08 -14.14 4.98
C ASN A 266 32.13 -14.24 3.45
N MET A 267 31.95 -13.11 2.76
CA MET A 267 31.91 -13.07 1.30
C MET A 267 33.26 -13.37 0.64
N ASN A 268 34.39 -13.13 1.32
CA ASN A 268 35.70 -13.44 0.75
C ASN A 268 35.85 -14.95 0.59
N THR A 269 35.44 -15.74 1.58
CA THR A 269 35.44 -17.21 1.49
C THR A 269 34.60 -17.71 0.31
N LEU A 270 33.45 -17.09 0.04
CA LEU A 270 32.66 -17.43 -1.15
C LEU A 270 33.44 -17.15 -2.45
N VAL A 271 34.10 -16.00 -2.54
CA VAL A 271 34.94 -15.63 -3.70
C VAL A 271 36.11 -16.61 -3.84
N ASP A 272 36.80 -16.93 -2.76
CA ASP A 272 37.93 -17.86 -2.75
C ASP A 272 37.51 -19.27 -3.18
N MET A 273 36.35 -19.75 -2.72
CA MET A 273 35.79 -21.03 -3.18
C MET A 273 35.51 -21.00 -4.69
N ILE A 274 34.86 -19.94 -5.20
CA ILE A 274 34.58 -19.80 -6.63
C ILE A 274 35.88 -19.75 -7.45
N SER A 275 36.87 -18.98 -7.01
CA SER A 275 38.18 -18.89 -7.67
C SER A 275 38.96 -20.21 -7.65
N GLY A 276 38.73 -21.06 -6.64
CA GLY A 276 39.32 -22.39 -6.54
C GLY A 276 38.63 -23.47 -7.35
N MET A 277 37.51 -23.17 -8.03
CA MET A 277 36.79 -24.12 -8.89
C MET A 277 37.40 -24.22 -10.28
N GLU A 278 38.65 -24.68 -10.34
CA GLU A 278 39.32 -24.99 -11.61
C GLU A 278 38.62 -26.18 -12.31
N VAL A 279 38.52 -26.10 -13.63
CA VAL A 279 38.00 -27.16 -14.49
C VAL A 279 39.07 -27.48 -15.53
N LYS A 280 39.35 -28.77 -15.74
CA LYS A 280 40.23 -29.25 -16.80
C LYS A 280 39.40 -29.97 -17.85
N GLU A 281 39.43 -29.48 -19.08
CA GLU A 281 38.63 -30.05 -20.18
C GLU A 281 39.13 -31.44 -20.61
N ASP A 282 40.44 -31.70 -20.47
CA ASP A 282 41.08 -32.95 -20.91
C ASP A 282 41.07 -34.08 -19.84
N ASP A 283 40.52 -33.82 -18.65
CA ASP A 283 40.52 -34.76 -17.52
C ASP A 283 39.16 -34.74 -16.81
N GLU A 284 38.24 -35.60 -17.25
CA GLU A 284 36.88 -35.71 -16.69
C GLU A 284 36.87 -36.14 -15.21
N ASP A 285 37.92 -36.83 -14.76
CA ASP A 285 38.07 -37.29 -13.37
C ASP A 285 38.76 -36.25 -12.48
N PHE A 286 39.15 -35.09 -13.03
CA PHE A 286 39.78 -34.03 -12.26
C PHE A 286 38.83 -33.45 -11.22
N MET A 287 39.26 -33.47 -9.95
CA MET A 287 38.56 -32.84 -8.84
C MET A 287 39.35 -31.64 -8.33
N ASN A 288 38.72 -30.47 -8.30
CA ASN A 288 39.30 -29.30 -7.64
C ASN A 288 39.09 -29.37 -6.11
N ALA A 289 39.63 -28.38 -5.39
CA ALA A 289 39.54 -28.33 -3.93
C ALA A 289 38.09 -28.34 -3.42
N VAL A 290 37.19 -27.63 -4.11
CA VAL A 290 35.77 -27.55 -3.76
C VAL A 290 35.08 -28.90 -4.00
N ASP A 291 35.37 -29.59 -5.10
CA ASP A 291 34.86 -30.94 -5.37
C ASP A 291 35.24 -31.91 -4.24
N TYR A 292 36.50 -31.89 -3.78
CA TYR A 292 36.93 -32.71 -2.63
C TYR A 292 36.22 -32.33 -1.33
N MET A 293 35.99 -31.04 -1.08
CA MET A 293 35.25 -30.57 0.09
C MET A 293 33.81 -31.09 0.11
N PHE A 294 33.12 -31.06 -1.04
CA PHE A 294 31.75 -31.58 -1.16
C PHE A 294 31.70 -33.11 -1.12
N ALA A 295 32.67 -33.81 -1.70
CA ALA A 295 32.77 -35.28 -1.57
C ALA A 295 32.99 -35.71 -0.10
N GLY A 296 33.83 -34.98 0.64
CA GLY A 296 34.03 -35.19 2.07
C GLY A 296 32.77 -34.88 2.90
N LEU A 297 32.04 -33.82 2.55
CA LEU A 297 30.77 -33.49 3.20
C LEU A 297 29.69 -34.54 2.90
N GLU A 298 29.59 -35.01 1.66
CA GLU A 298 28.64 -36.04 1.25
C GLU A 298 28.82 -37.33 2.04
N LYS A 299 30.07 -37.78 2.26
CA LYS A 299 30.36 -38.96 3.08
C LYS A 299 29.85 -38.83 4.52
N ARG A 300 29.84 -37.60 5.08
CA ARG A 300 29.39 -37.34 6.46
C ARG A 300 27.89 -37.05 6.56
N LYS A 301 27.35 -36.31 5.59
CA LYS A 301 25.97 -35.77 5.58
C LYS A 301 25.42 -35.75 4.14
N PRO A 302 25.07 -36.91 3.56
CA PRO A 302 24.67 -37.00 2.15
C PRO A 302 23.39 -36.22 1.84
N ASP A 303 22.51 -36.06 2.83
CA ASP A 303 21.21 -35.43 2.68
C ASP A 303 21.16 -33.93 3.00
N CYS A 304 22.30 -33.31 3.33
CA CYS A 304 22.31 -31.89 3.66
C CYS A 304 22.05 -31.02 2.42
N PHE A 305 21.49 -29.83 2.64
CA PHE A 305 21.12 -28.90 1.57
C PHE A 305 22.30 -28.57 0.66
N ALA A 306 23.49 -28.31 1.22
CA ALA A 306 24.68 -27.97 0.44
C ALA A 306 25.02 -29.05 -0.60
N VAL A 307 25.10 -30.32 -0.18
CA VAL A 307 25.40 -31.46 -1.06
C VAL A 307 24.32 -31.65 -2.13
N LYS A 308 23.04 -31.53 -1.74
CA LYS A 308 21.91 -31.65 -2.67
C LYS A 308 21.96 -30.59 -3.78
N GLN A 309 22.31 -29.34 -3.46
CA GLN A 309 22.45 -28.29 -4.47
C GLN A 309 23.69 -28.50 -5.33
N TYR A 310 24.83 -28.88 -4.74
CA TYR A 310 26.08 -29.10 -5.47
C TYR A 310 25.97 -30.24 -6.50
N LYS A 311 25.33 -31.36 -6.13
CA LYS A 311 25.05 -32.47 -7.06
C LYS A 311 24.20 -32.03 -8.24
N LYS A 312 23.14 -31.27 -7.99
CA LYS A 312 22.27 -30.73 -9.05
C LYS A 312 23.04 -29.77 -9.97
N TYR A 313 23.94 -28.95 -9.40
CA TYR A 313 24.83 -28.10 -10.18
C TYR A 313 25.75 -28.92 -11.10
N LYS A 314 26.48 -29.92 -10.57
CA LYS A 314 27.38 -30.77 -11.38
C LYS A 314 26.64 -31.53 -12.48
N LEU A 315 25.42 -32.03 -12.20
CA LEU A 315 24.57 -32.66 -13.22
C LEU A 315 24.19 -31.69 -14.34
N ALA A 316 23.82 -30.45 -13.99
CA ALA A 316 23.48 -29.43 -14.98
C ALA A 316 24.69 -29.05 -15.83
N SER A 317 25.87 -28.87 -15.22
CA SER A 317 27.10 -28.51 -15.93
C SER A 317 27.64 -29.63 -16.84
N GLY A 318 27.51 -30.90 -16.44
CA GLY A 318 27.95 -32.05 -17.23
C GLY A 318 27.19 -32.18 -18.56
N ASP A 319 25.87 -31.97 -18.55
CA ASP A 319 25.01 -32.03 -19.75
C ASP A 319 25.39 -30.99 -20.82
N ILE A 320 26.05 -29.89 -20.46
CA ILE A 320 26.50 -28.86 -21.39
C ILE A 320 27.85 -29.20 -22.00
N CYS A 321 28.81 -29.68 -21.22
CA CYS A 321 30.14 -30.01 -21.73
C CYS A 321 30.12 -31.21 -22.69
N SER A 322 29.08 -32.04 -22.61
CA SER A 322 28.85 -33.17 -23.52
C SER A 322 28.20 -32.82 -24.87
N LYS A 323 27.89 -31.54 -25.14
CA LYS A 323 27.30 -31.07 -26.40
C LYS A 323 28.29 -30.24 -27.20
#